data_AF-A0A9W7J2G0-F1
#
_entry.id   AF-A0A9W7J2G0-F1
#
_cell.length_a   1.000
_cell.length_b   1.000
_cell.length_c   1.000
_cell.angle_alpha   90.00
_cell.angle_beta   90.00
_cell.angle_gamma   90.00
#
_symmetry.space_group_name_H-M   'P 1'
#
loop_
_entity.id
_entity.type
_entity.pdbx_description
1 polymer ?
#
loop_
_entity_poly.entity_id
_entity_poly.type
_entity_poly.pdbx_seq_one_letter_code
_entity_poly.pdbx_strand_id
1 'polypeptide(L)' 'MKALNKKLDRFHDHVFDEHKQKRKKLGKYFVAQDMVGLLLQLADDPDLDIKLTYDALRGLTLMLAQIAP' A
#
# COMPACT_ATOMS: atom_id res chain seq x y z
N MET A 1 13.26 17.52 -8.46
CA MET A 1 12.61 16.28 -8.92
C MET A 1 13.26 15.02 -8.34
N LYS A 2 14.50 14.63 -8.69
CA LYS A 2 15.10 13.34 -8.25
C LYS A 2 15.20 13.13 -6.73
N ALA A 3 15.57 14.17 -5.97
CA ALA A 3 15.66 14.08 -4.51
C ALA A 3 14.29 13.93 -3.83
N LEU A 4 13.23 14.52 -4.41
CA LEU A 4 11.86 14.40 -3.93
C LEU A 4 11.34 12.99 -4.18
N ASN A 5 11.51 12.46 -5.40
CA ASN A 5 11.13 11.09 -5.74
C ASN A 5 11.80 10.09 -4.78
N LYS A 6 13.09 10.23 -4.52
CA LYS A 6 13.81 9.34 -3.60
C LYS A 6 13.30 9.37 -2.16
N LYS A 7 12.84 10.53 -1.68
CA LYS A 7 12.20 10.64 -0.35
C LYS A 7 10.82 9.99 -0.34
N LEU A 8 10.09 10.15 -1.44
CA LEU A 8 8.76 9.60 -1.62
C LEU A 8 8.81 8.07 -1.83
N ASP A 9 9.85 7.54 -2.47
CA ASP A 9 10.14 6.11 -2.57
C ASP A 9 10.27 5.51 -1.17
N ARG A 10 11.15 6.09 -0.34
CA ARG A 10 11.37 5.64 1.03
C ARG A 10 10.13 5.73 1.91
N PHE A 11 9.33 6.79 1.76
CA PHE A 11 8.10 6.93 2.51
C PHE A 11 7.10 5.82 2.17
N HIS A 12 6.92 5.54 0.88
CA HIS A 12 6.04 4.46 0.44
C HIS A 12 6.56 3.11 0.92
N ASP A 13 7.85 2.83 0.71
CA ASP A 13 8.46 1.58 1.18
C ASP A 13 8.26 1.38 2.69
N HIS A 14 8.43 2.44 3.49
CA HIS A 14 8.21 2.40 4.93
C HIS A 14 6.76 2.08 5.29
N VAL A 15 5.79 2.80 4.71
CA VAL A 15 4.36 2.55 4.95
C VAL A 15 3.99 1.12 4.55
N PHE A 16 4.39 0.66 3.36
CA PHE A 16 4.11 -0.70 2.91
C PHE A 16 4.77 -1.77 3.79
N ASP A 17 6.01 -1.55 4.24
CA ASP A 17 6.69 -2.47 5.15
C ASP A 17 5.99 -2.56 6.51
N GLU A 18 5.51 -1.45 7.06
CA GLU A 18 4.71 -1.47 8.30
C GLU A 18 3.43 -2.30 8.14
N HIS A 19 2.69 -2.12 7.05
CA HIS A 19 1.48 -2.91 6.80
C HIS A 19 1.80 -4.38 6.55
N LYS A 20 2.89 -4.71 5.85
CA LYS A 20 3.35 -6.10 5.67
C LYS A 20 3.78 -6.74 6.99
N GLN A 21 4.47 -6.01 7.86
CA GLN A 21 4.86 -6.49 9.18
C GLN A 21 3.65 -6.72 10.09
N LYS A 22 2.68 -5.79 10.10
CA LYS A 22 1.40 -5.96 10.81
C LYS A 22 0.66 -7.21 10.33
N ARG A 23 0.61 -7.43 9.01
CA ARG A 23 0.06 -8.65 8.40
C ARG A 23 0.76 -9.92 8.86
N LYS A 24 2.09 -9.95 8.80
CA LYS A 24 2.87 -11.12 9.25
C LYS A 24 2.63 -11.43 10.73
N LYS A 25 2.46 -10.41 11.57
CA LYS A 25 2.18 -10.58 13.00
C LYS A 25 0.75 -11.06 13.28
N LEU A 26 -0.24 -10.55 12.54
CA LEU A 26 -1.66 -10.84 12.76
C LEU A 26 -2.14 -12.10 12.00
N GLY A 27 -1.46 -12.49 10.93
CA GLY A 27 -1.77 -13.67 10.13
C GLY A 27 -3.23 -13.67 9.66
N LYS A 28 -3.97 -14.72 10.02
CA LYS A 28 -5.40 -14.89 9.67
C LYS A 28 -6.33 -13.89 10.35
N TYR A 29 -5.87 -13.20 11.39
CA TYR A 29 -6.63 -12.18 12.11
C TYR A 29 -6.37 -10.77 11.59
N PHE A 30 -5.58 -10.63 10.52
CA PHE A 30 -5.36 -9.34 9.90
C PHE A 30 -6.69 -8.83 9.30
N VAL A 31 -7.16 -7.70 9.82
CA VAL A 31 -8.26 -6.94 9.24
C VAL A 31 -7.69 -5.66 8.69
N ALA A 32 -7.94 -5.39 7.41
CA ALA A 32 -7.54 -4.12 6.80
C ALA A 32 -8.35 -2.98 7.42
N GLN A 33 -7.69 -2.14 8.24
CA GLN A 33 -8.32 -1.00 8.90
C GLN A 33 -8.12 0.33 8.15
N ASP A 34 -7.25 0.32 7.14
CA ASP A 34 -6.90 1.49 6.32
C ASP A 34 -6.83 1.09 4.84
N MET A 35 -6.88 2.11 3.96
CA MET A 35 -6.91 1.92 2.51
C MET A 35 -5.67 1.18 1.99
N VAL A 36 -4.49 1.37 2.58
CA VAL A 36 -3.27 0.65 2.17
C VAL A 36 -3.37 -0.83 2.53
N GLY A 37 -3.91 -1.14 3.71
CA GLY A 37 -4.23 -2.49 4.14
C GLY A 37 -5.20 -3.18 3.18
N LEU A 38 -6.28 -2.50 2.77
CA LEU A 38 -7.28 -3.03 1.83
C LEU A 38 -6.67 -3.29 0.45
N LEU A 39 -5.93 -2.30 -0.08
CA LEU A 39 -5.31 -2.40 -1.40
C LEU A 39 -4.28 -3.53 -1.49
N LEU A 40 -3.44 -3.68 -0.47
CA LEU A 40 -2.53 -4.82 -0.39
C LEU A 40 -3.28 -6.15 -0.20
N GLN A 41 -4.43 -6.20 0.48
CA GLN A 41 -5.24 -7.43 0.61
C GLN A 41 -5.84 -7.84 -0.73
N LEU A 42 -6.33 -6.87 -1.50
CA LEU A 42 -6.77 -7.08 -2.88
C LEU A 42 -5.62 -7.56 -3.78
N ALA A 43 -4.40 -7.04 -3.60
CA ALA A 43 -3.24 -7.48 -4.38
C ALA A 43 -2.84 -8.95 -4.10
N ASP A 44 -3.18 -9.49 -2.93
CA ASP A 44 -2.95 -10.89 -2.57
C ASP A 44 -4.10 -11.82 -3.03
N ASP A 45 -5.22 -11.27 -3.51
CA ASP A 45 -6.41 -12.03 -3.93
C ASP A 45 -6.20 -12.62 -5.36
N PRO A 46 -6.20 -13.96 -5.51
CA PRO A 46 -6.01 -14.60 -6.81
C PRO A 46 -7.19 -14.43 -7.76
N ASP A 47 -8.39 -14.09 -7.25
CA ASP A 47 -9.60 -13.90 -8.04
C ASP A 47 -9.75 -12.45 -8.54
N LEU A 48 -8.77 -11.58 -8.24
CA LEU A 48 -8.79 -10.20 -8.71
C LEU A 48 -8.51 -10.13 -10.22
N ASP A 49 -9.52 -9.71 -10.98
CA ASP A 49 -9.51 -9.60 -12.45
C ASP A 49 -8.42 -8.64 -12.99
N ILE A 50 -7.91 -7.75 -12.12
CA ILE A 50 -6.85 -6.80 -12.43
C ILE A 50 -5.68 -6.99 -11.47
N LYS A 51 -4.50 -7.27 -12.00
CA LYS A 51 -3.29 -7.45 -11.18
C LYS A 51 -2.83 -6.11 -10.59
N LEU A 52 -3.16 -5.87 -9.32
CA LEU A 52 -2.68 -4.70 -8.57
C LEU A 52 -1.17 -4.84 -8.30
N THR A 53 -0.34 -4.22 -9.15
CA THR A 53 1.11 -4.16 -8.96
C THR A 53 1.49 -3.15 -7.88
N TYR A 54 2.69 -3.31 -7.31
CA TYR A 54 3.23 -2.37 -6.33
C TYR A 54 3.22 -0.92 -6.81
N ASP A 55 3.57 -0.69 -8.08
CA ASP A 55 3.53 0.65 -8.69
C ASP A 55 2.11 1.22 -8.80
N ALA A 56 1.10 0.38 -9.07
CA ALA A 56 -0.30 0.79 -9.08
C ALA A 56 -0.79 1.18 -7.68
N LEU A 57 -0.46 0.38 -6.67
CA LEU A 57 -0.73 0.68 -5.25
C LEU A 57 -0.10 2.01 -4.84
N ARG A 58 1.12 2.25 -5.32
CA ARG A 58 1.87 3.47 -5.06
C ARG A 58 1.18 4.72 -5.60
N GLY A 59 0.70 4.66 -6.83
CA GLY A 59 -0.07 5.73 -7.47
C GLY A 59 -1.39 6.01 -6.77
N LEU A 60 -2.12 4.97 -6.35
CA LEU A 60 -3.40 5.09 -5.65
C LEU A 60 -3.26 5.80 -4.30
N THR A 61 -2.25 5.45 -3.49
CA THR A 61 -2.00 6.12 -2.20
C THR A 61 -1.64 7.59 -2.37
N LEU A 62 -0.83 7.93 -3.38
CA LEU A 62 -0.47 9.31 -3.72
C LEU A 62 -1.68 10.15 -4.16
N MET A 63 -2.57 9.58 -4.97
CA MET A 63 -3.78 10.25 -5.46
C MET A 63 -4.73 10.60 -4.31
N LEU A 64 -4.83 9.74 -3.29
CA LEU A 64 -5.71 9.95 -2.14
C LEU A 64 -5.12 10.93 -1.12
N ALA A 65 -3.79 10.95 -0.92
CA ALA A 65 -3.13 11.91 -0.03
C ALA A 65 -3.31 13.38 -0.47
N GLN A 66 -3.63 13.61 -1.75
CA GLN A 66 -3.87 14.95 -2.29
C GLN A 66 -5.33 15.42 -2.15
N ILE A 67 -6.23 14.57 -1.63
CA ILE A 67 -7.67 14.85 -1.46
C ILE A 67 -8.05 15.11 0.01
N ALA A 68 -7.10 15.00 0.94
CA ALA A 68 -7.31 15.45 2.32
C ALA A 68 -7.18 16.99 2.40
N PRO A 69 -8.21 17.73 2.85
CA PRO A 69 -8.11 19.17 3.11
C PRO A 69 -7.17 19.49 4.29
#